data_AF-A0A1Q3VZ85-F1
#
_entry.id   AF-A0A1Q3VZ85-F1
#
_cell.length_a   1.000
_cell.length_b   1.000
_cell.length_c   1.000
_cell.angle_alpha   90.00
_cell.angle_beta   90.00
_cell.angle_gamma   90.00
#
_symmetry.space_group_name_H-M   'P 1'
#
loop_
_entity.id
_entity.type
_entity.pdbx_description
1 polymer ?
#
loop_
_entity_poly.entity_id
_entity_poly.type
_entity_poly.pdbx_seq_one_letter_code
_entity_poly.pdbx_strand_id
1 'polypeptide(L)'
;MPNPPQPPAKMSFQLGLRQRGISDQAVLRAMDDVPRDVFVDPADRDAAYRDTALGIACGQTISQPFVVAYMTEQLRLRPTDRALEIGTGSGYQAAILSRLCRDVVTIERFRTLADAARKRLARLGCRNVEVVVGDGFDIPAASGTFDRILVTAAMDAIPDQLKELLEPGGILIAPVGPQDGVQVLIRVRRTPDGFEQEDLLEVRFVPALPGIAREL
;
A
#
# COMPACT_ATOMS: atom_id res chain seq x y z
N MET A 1 29.02 0.79 -30.23
CA MET A 1 29.38 1.06 -28.82
C MET A 1 28.80 -0.07 -27.99
N PRO A 2 29.57 -0.82 -27.21
CA PRO A 2 28.98 -1.76 -26.26
C PRO A 2 28.12 -0.97 -25.28
N ASN A 3 26.90 -1.45 -24.99
CA ASN A 3 26.03 -0.84 -23.99
C ASN A 3 26.80 -0.73 -22.67
N PRO A 4 26.63 0.39 -21.92
CA PRO A 4 27.18 0.48 -20.58
C PRO A 4 26.67 -0.71 -19.75
N PRO A 5 27.49 -1.26 -18.84
CA PRO A 5 27.06 -2.35 -17.98
C PRO A 5 25.78 -1.93 -17.25
N GLN A 6 24.72 -2.74 -17.38
CA GLN A 6 23.47 -2.46 -16.70
C GLN A 6 23.71 -2.51 -15.18
N PRO A 7 23.23 -1.51 -14.41
CA PRO A 7 23.32 -1.58 -12.97
C PRO A 7 22.58 -2.84 -12.49
N PRO A 8 23.01 -3.49 -11.39
CA PRO A 8 22.26 -4.58 -10.77
C PRO A 8 20.78 -4.17 -10.63
N ALA A 9 19.84 -5.10 -10.82
CA ALA A 9 18.41 -4.78 -10.89
C ALA A 9 17.91 -3.88 -9.75
N LYS A 10 18.41 -4.08 -8.52
CA LYS A 10 18.13 -3.23 -7.35
C LYS A 10 18.68 -1.80 -7.45
N MET A 11 19.87 -1.61 -8.02
CA MET A 11 20.45 -0.28 -8.22
C MET A 11 19.65 0.50 -9.28
N SER A 12 19.26 -0.15 -10.38
CA SER A 12 18.38 0.44 -11.40
C SER A 12 17.01 0.80 -10.82
N PHE A 13 16.45 -0.07 -9.97
CA PHE A 13 15.21 0.16 -9.25
C PHE A 13 15.25 1.40 -8.36
N GLN A 14 16.26 1.50 -7.49
CA GLN A 14 16.45 2.65 -6.61
C GLN A 14 16.66 3.96 -7.39
N LEU A 15 17.45 3.92 -8.46
CA LEU A 15 17.67 5.08 -9.31
C LEU A 15 16.38 5.51 -10.00
N GLY A 16 15.57 4.57 -10.49
CA GLY A 16 14.27 4.84 -11.09
C GLY A 16 13.31 5.56 -10.12
N LEU A 17 13.20 5.08 -8.88
CA LEU A 17 12.37 5.75 -7.86
C LEU A 17 12.84 7.19 -7.60
N ARG A 18 14.15 7.41 -7.46
CA ARG A 18 14.73 8.74 -7.24
C ARG A 18 14.51 9.68 -8.42
N GLN A 19 14.66 9.19 -9.65
CA GLN A 19 14.39 9.97 -10.87
C GLN A 19 12.93 10.40 -10.97
N ARG A 20 12.02 9.61 -10.41
CA ARG A 20 10.60 9.96 -10.29
C ARG A 20 10.27 10.86 -9.09
N GLY A 21 11.27 11.32 -8.35
CA GLY A 21 11.11 12.30 -7.27
C GLY A 21 10.99 11.73 -5.87
N ILE A 22 11.06 10.40 -5.68
CA ILE A 22 11.08 9.82 -4.33
C ILE A 22 12.40 10.18 -3.65
N SER A 23 12.31 10.81 -2.49
CA SER A 23 13.47 11.41 -1.81
C SER A 23 13.61 11.00 -0.35
N ASP A 24 12.56 10.48 0.26
CA ASP A 24 12.59 9.98 1.63
C ASP A 24 13.51 8.74 1.73
N GLN A 25 14.56 8.89 2.54
CA GLN A 25 15.59 7.86 2.67
C GLN A 25 15.08 6.63 3.43
N ALA A 26 14.13 6.77 4.34
CA ALA A 26 13.54 5.64 5.04
C ALA A 26 12.65 4.83 4.08
N VAL A 27 11.85 5.51 3.25
CA VAL A 27 11.03 4.86 2.21
C VAL A 27 11.91 4.14 1.19
N LEU A 28 12.93 4.79 0.66
CA LEU A 28 13.84 4.17 -0.32
C LEU A 28 14.54 2.94 0.25
N ARG A 29 14.97 2.97 1.52
CA ARG A 29 15.54 1.79 2.21
C ARG A 29 14.51 0.67 2.37
N ALA A 30 13.30 0.97 2.83
CA ALA A 30 12.24 -0.03 2.95
C ALA A 30 11.94 -0.70 1.59
N MET A 31 11.90 0.09 0.51
CA MET A 31 11.72 -0.42 -0.86
C MET A 31 12.89 -1.31 -1.33
N ASP A 32 14.13 -1.06 -0.87
CA ASP A 32 15.29 -1.90 -1.19
C ASP A 32 15.32 -3.21 -0.39
N ASP A 33 14.96 -3.11 0.90
CA ASP A 33 15.03 -4.19 1.87
C ASP A 33 13.95 -5.26 1.65
N VAL A 34 12.76 -4.85 1.20
CA VAL A 34 11.64 -5.77 0.96
C VAL A 34 11.77 -6.37 -0.45
N PRO A 35 11.98 -7.69 -0.59
CA PRO A 35 12.22 -8.34 -1.88
C PRO A 35 10.90 -8.47 -2.67
N ARG A 36 10.63 -7.50 -3.53
CA ARG A 36 9.36 -7.41 -4.29
C ARG A 36 9.06 -8.66 -5.12
N ASP A 37 10.07 -9.36 -5.61
CA ASP A 37 9.97 -10.61 -6.38
C ASP A 37 9.34 -11.79 -5.60
N VAL A 38 9.32 -11.72 -4.26
CA VAL A 38 8.64 -12.71 -3.41
C VAL A 38 7.11 -12.51 -3.39
N PHE A 39 6.63 -11.34 -3.84
CA PHE A 39 5.22 -10.95 -3.78
C PHE A 39 4.49 -11.07 -5.11
N VAL A 40 5.17 -11.54 -6.17
CA VAL A 40 4.60 -11.75 -7.50
C VAL A 40 4.52 -13.25 -7.82
N ASP A 41 3.83 -13.59 -8.90
CA ASP A 41 3.87 -14.94 -9.46
C ASP A 41 5.31 -15.31 -9.88
N PRO A 42 5.76 -16.57 -9.74
CA PRO A 42 7.06 -17.02 -10.25
C PRO A 42 7.36 -16.60 -11.70
N ALA A 43 6.36 -16.56 -12.58
CA ALA A 43 6.52 -16.15 -13.98
C ALA A 43 6.86 -14.66 -14.15
N ASP A 44 6.51 -13.83 -13.16
CA ASP A 44 6.67 -12.37 -13.21
C ASP A 44 7.91 -11.84 -12.46
N ARG A 45 8.74 -12.72 -11.90
CA ARG A 45 9.91 -12.32 -11.08
C ARG A 45 10.90 -11.42 -11.84
N ASP A 46 11.11 -11.68 -13.12
CA ASP A 46 11.99 -10.87 -13.98
C ASP A 46 11.43 -9.46 -14.23
N ALA A 47 10.13 -9.25 -14.02
CA ALA A 47 9.45 -7.97 -14.13
C ALA A 47 9.21 -7.30 -12.77
N ALA A 48 9.48 -7.98 -11.65
CA ALA A 48 9.09 -7.52 -10.30
C ALA A 48 9.58 -6.11 -9.95
N TYR A 49 10.78 -5.74 -10.41
CA TYR A 49 11.42 -4.46 -10.14
C TYR A 49 11.23 -3.43 -11.27
N ARG A 50 10.48 -3.77 -12.32
CA ARG A 50 10.05 -2.79 -13.32
C ARG A 50 8.97 -1.91 -12.70
N ASP A 51 8.93 -0.65 -13.10
CA ASP A 51 7.95 0.30 -12.57
C ASP A 51 6.57 0.12 -13.23
N THR A 52 5.96 -1.03 -13.00
CA THR A 52 4.66 -1.44 -13.52
C THR A 52 3.89 -2.22 -12.46
N ALA A 53 2.56 -2.19 -12.54
CA ALA A 53 1.73 -3.12 -11.81
C ALA A 53 1.82 -4.52 -12.44
N LEU A 54 1.65 -5.56 -11.61
CA LEU A 54 1.67 -6.97 -12.05
C LEU A 54 0.45 -7.69 -11.50
N GLY A 55 -0.05 -8.68 -12.24
CA GLY A 55 -1.17 -9.50 -11.81
C GLY A 55 -0.83 -10.34 -10.58
N ILE A 56 -1.80 -10.52 -9.70
CA ILE A 56 -1.76 -11.49 -8.60
C ILE A 56 -3.08 -12.28 -8.58
N ALA A 57 -3.18 -13.26 -7.68
CA ALA A 57 -4.40 -14.06 -7.54
C ALA A 57 -5.67 -13.21 -7.30
N CYS A 58 -6.84 -13.80 -7.55
CA CYS A 58 -8.17 -13.18 -7.41
C CYS A 58 -8.42 -11.99 -8.35
N GLY A 59 -7.72 -11.93 -9.49
CA GLY A 59 -7.85 -10.82 -10.45
C GLY A 59 -7.34 -9.48 -9.91
N GLN A 60 -6.54 -9.50 -8.84
CA GLN A 60 -5.97 -8.30 -8.23
C GLN A 60 -4.60 -7.99 -8.84
N THR A 61 -4.02 -6.84 -8.47
CA THR A 61 -2.67 -6.46 -8.89
C THR A 61 -1.82 -6.05 -7.70
N ILE A 62 -0.50 -6.26 -7.80
CA ILE A 62 0.48 -5.56 -6.96
C ILE A 62 0.80 -4.21 -7.62
N SER A 63 0.59 -3.10 -6.91
CA SER A 63 0.75 -1.74 -7.44
C SER A 63 2.16 -1.44 -7.92
N GLN A 64 2.29 -0.56 -8.92
CA GLN A 64 3.58 -0.13 -9.46
C GLN A 64 4.51 0.43 -8.35
N PRO A 65 5.80 0.07 -8.34
CA PRO A 65 6.76 0.51 -7.31
C PRO A 65 6.76 1.99 -7.01
N PHE A 66 6.67 2.86 -8.02
CA PHE A 66 6.59 4.30 -7.79
C PHE A 66 5.37 4.69 -6.96
N VAL A 67 4.19 4.12 -7.23
CA VAL A 67 2.97 4.45 -6.48
C VAL A 67 3.08 3.98 -5.04
N VAL A 68 3.63 2.78 -4.81
CA VAL A 68 3.92 2.28 -3.45
C VAL A 68 4.83 3.25 -2.71
N ALA A 69 5.95 3.64 -3.33
CA ALA A 69 6.91 4.57 -2.71
C ALA A 69 6.29 5.95 -2.47
N TYR A 70 5.58 6.48 -3.46
CA TYR A 70 4.96 7.80 -3.40
C TYR A 70 3.90 7.87 -2.28
N MET A 71 2.96 6.92 -2.26
CA MET A 71 1.94 6.87 -1.20
C MET A 71 2.60 6.72 0.18
N THR A 72 3.61 5.86 0.30
CA THR A 72 4.34 5.65 1.57
C THR A 72 5.06 6.92 2.03
N GLU A 73 5.70 7.67 1.11
CA GLU A 73 6.34 8.96 1.42
C GLU A 73 5.32 10.01 1.85
N GLN A 74 4.18 10.10 1.16
CA GLN A 74 3.12 11.05 1.49
C GLN A 74 2.41 10.74 2.82
N LEU A 75 2.46 9.50 3.31
CA LEU A 75 1.98 9.14 4.65
C LEU A 75 2.85 9.74 5.75
N ARG A 76 4.12 10.09 5.52
CA ARG A 76 5.02 10.64 6.55
C ARG A 76 5.02 9.79 7.83
N LEU A 77 5.24 8.49 7.66
CA LEU A 77 5.27 7.52 8.76
C LEU A 77 6.39 7.82 9.74
N ARG A 78 6.12 7.59 11.02
CA ARG A 78 7.09 7.60 12.12
C ARG A 78 7.18 6.21 12.73
N PRO A 79 8.32 5.81 13.31
CA PRO A 79 8.48 4.51 13.97
C PRO A 79 7.50 4.23 15.11
N THR A 80 6.85 5.26 15.67
CA THR A 80 5.84 5.16 16.73
C THR A 80 4.42 4.99 16.21
N ASP A 81 4.19 5.25 14.92
CA ASP A 81 2.87 5.31 14.33
C ASP A 81 2.24 3.92 14.25
N ARG A 82 0.92 3.88 14.39
CA ARG A 82 0.08 2.74 14.06
C ARG A 82 -0.59 2.96 12.71
N ALA A 83 -0.43 2.00 11.79
CA ALA A 83 -0.94 2.10 10.43
C ALA A 83 -2.09 1.11 10.18
N LEU A 84 -3.10 1.57 9.44
CA LEU A 84 -4.11 0.74 8.81
C LEU A 84 -3.88 0.71 7.30
N GLU A 85 -3.94 -0.48 6.70
CA GLU A 85 -3.98 -0.68 5.26
C GLU A 85 -5.30 -1.37 4.88
N ILE A 86 -5.98 -0.84 3.86
CA ILE A 86 -7.15 -1.48 3.24
C ILE A 86 -6.74 -1.99 1.87
N GLY A 87 -6.73 -3.30 1.70
CA GLY A 87 -6.27 -4.01 0.50
C GLY A 87 -4.89 -4.64 0.68
N THR A 88 -4.77 -5.69 1.51
CA THR A 88 -3.48 -6.38 1.71
C THR A 88 -2.89 -6.89 0.39
N GLY A 89 -3.71 -7.47 -0.50
CA GLY A 89 -3.29 -8.00 -1.78
C GLY A 89 -2.16 -9.03 -1.64
N SER A 90 -1.01 -8.75 -2.25
CA SER A 90 0.16 -9.62 -2.11
C SER A 90 0.82 -9.54 -0.72
N GLY A 91 0.58 -8.47 0.04
CA GLY A 91 1.26 -8.11 1.28
C GLY A 91 2.52 -7.26 1.10
N TYR A 92 2.84 -6.82 -0.13
CA TYR A 92 4.05 -6.03 -0.39
C TYR A 92 4.02 -4.67 0.30
N GLN A 93 2.92 -3.92 0.16
CA GLN A 93 2.78 -2.62 0.82
C GLN A 93 2.75 -2.77 2.34
N ALA A 94 2.03 -3.75 2.90
CA ALA A 94 2.10 -4.12 4.32
C ALA A 94 3.55 -4.37 4.80
N ALA A 95 4.35 -5.09 4.01
CA ALA A 95 5.75 -5.36 4.33
C ALA A 95 6.60 -4.08 4.33
N ILE A 96 6.35 -3.15 3.40
CA ILE A 96 7.00 -1.82 3.38
C ILE A 96 6.62 -1.02 4.63
N LEU A 97 5.33 -0.92 4.95
CA LEU A 97 4.84 -0.21 6.14
C LEU A 97 5.47 -0.78 7.42
N SER A 98 5.60 -2.11 7.51
CA SER A 98 6.18 -2.81 8.67
C SER A 98 7.60 -2.38 9.02
N ARG A 99 8.36 -1.83 8.05
CA ARG A 99 9.73 -1.32 8.25
C ARG A 99 9.77 0.11 8.77
N LEU A 100 8.65 0.83 8.73
CA LEU A 100 8.59 2.28 8.92
C LEU A 100 7.79 2.70 10.16
N CYS A 101 6.94 1.82 10.69
CA CYS A 101 6.05 2.14 11.81
C CYS A 101 6.01 1.05 12.88
N ARG A 102 5.29 1.32 13.97
CA ARG A 102 5.23 0.44 15.15
C ARG A 102 4.47 -0.84 14.83
N ASP A 103 3.25 -0.71 14.32
CA ASP A 103 2.37 -1.81 13.95
C ASP A 103 1.49 -1.46 12.75
N VAL A 104 1.15 -2.50 11.98
CA VAL A 104 0.30 -2.42 10.79
C VAL A 104 -0.85 -3.39 10.96
N VAL A 105 -2.08 -2.89 10.84
CA VAL A 105 -3.27 -3.72 10.61
C VAL A 105 -3.59 -3.63 9.12
N THR A 106 -3.74 -4.75 8.43
CA THR A 106 -4.08 -4.78 7.00
C THR A 106 -5.29 -5.65 6.74
N ILE A 107 -6.28 -5.10 6.03
CA ILE A 107 -7.57 -5.74 5.78
C ILE A 107 -7.64 -6.23 4.34
N GLU A 108 -8.09 -7.47 4.17
CA GLU A 108 -8.25 -8.12 2.87
C GLU A 108 -9.58 -8.85 2.78
N ARG A 109 -10.31 -8.62 1.68
CA ARG A 109 -11.61 -9.25 1.45
C ARG A 109 -11.49 -10.67 0.91
N PHE A 110 -10.39 -11.02 0.25
CA PHE A 110 -10.13 -12.35 -0.30
C PHE A 110 -9.31 -13.19 0.69
N ARG A 111 -9.94 -14.21 1.30
CA ARG A 111 -9.24 -15.14 2.21
C ARG A 111 -7.98 -15.75 1.62
N THR A 112 -8.02 -16.12 0.33
CA THR A 112 -6.87 -16.66 -0.42
C THR A 112 -5.66 -15.72 -0.40
N LEU A 113 -5.89 -14.42 -0.62
CA LEU A 113 -4.82 -13.41 -0.58
C LEU A 113 -4.32 -13.18 0.85
N ALA A 114 -5.24 -13.03 1.81
CA ALA A 114 -4.90 -12.84 3.21
C ALA A 114 -4.01 -13.97 3.74
N ASP A 115 -4.38 -15.22 3.49
CA ASP A 115 -3.62 -16.40 3.94
C ASP A 115 -2.24 -16.49 3.28
N ALA A 116 -2.15 -16.15 1.99
CA ALA A 116 -0.88 -16.11 1.28
C ALA A 116 0.02 -14.98 1.81
N ALA A 117 -0.54 -13.78 2.03
CA ALA A 117 0.16 -12.63 2.58
C ALA A 117 0.71 -12.93 3.98
N ARG A 118 -0.10 -13.52 4.88
CA ARG A 118 0.35 -13.96 6.22
C ARG A 118 1.59 -14.85 6.15
N LYS A 119 1.57 -15.86 5.28
CA LYS A 119 2.70 -16.79 5.10
C LYS A 119 3.96 -16.07 4.60
N ARG A 120 3.82 -15.17 3.62
CA ARG A 120 4.96 -14.39 3.10
C ARG A 120 5.54 -13.45 4.16
N LEU A 121 4.68 -12.67 4.83
CA LEU A 121 5.06 -11.71 5.86
C LEU A 121 5.75 -12.40 7.05
N ALA A 122 5.25 -13.55 7.49
CA ALA A 122 5.88 -14.35 8.53
C ALA A 122 7.29 -14.84 8.12
N ARG A 123 7.45 -15.34 6.88
CA ARG A 123 8.77 -15.76 6.36
C ARG A 123 9.76 -14.61 6.25
N LEU A 124 9.28 -13.39 5.99
CA LEU A 124 10.10 -12.17 5.91
C LEU A 124 10.37 -11.52 7.28
N GLY A 125 9.83 -12.09 8.36
CA GLY A 125 10.03 -11.59 9.72
C GLY A 125 9.24 -10.31 10.05
N CYS A 126 8.19 -9.99 9.28
CA CYS A 126 7.27 -8.87 9.53
C CYS A 126 6.37 -9.20 10.74
N ARG A 127 6.93 -9.10 11.94
CA ARG A 127 6.29 -9.50 13.21
C ARG A 127 5.23 -8.51 13.73
N ASN A 128 5.21 -7.30 13.17
CA ASN A 128 4.31 -6.21 13.55
C ASN A 128 3.21 -5.97 12.50
N VAL A 129 2.87 -6.98 11.70
CA VAL A 129 1.76 -6.91 10.74
C VAL A 129 0.68 -7.90 11.11
N GLU A 130 -0.52 -7.39 11.39
CA GLU A 130 -1.73 -8.17 11.56
C GLU A 130 -2.55 -8.15 10.26
N VAL A 131 -2.69 -9.31 9.62
CA VAL A 131 -3.54 -9.47 8.43
C VAL A 131 -4.92 -9.94 8.87
N VAL A 132 -5.96 -9.18 8.54
CA VAL A 132 -7.35 -9.43 8.89
C VAL A 132 -8.15 -9.75 7.62
N VAL A 133 -8.94 -10.83 7.65
CA VAL A 133 -9.93 -11.07 6.59
C VAL A 133 -11.19 -10.29 6.94
N GLY A 134 -11.58 -9.33 6.12
CA GLY A 134 -12.68 -8.43 6.45
C GLY A 134 -13.10 -7.54 5.28
N ASP A 135 -14.16 -6.78 5.51
CA ASP A 135 -14.60 -5.72 4.61
C ASP A 135 -13.82 -4.44 4.93
N GLY A 136 -13.17 -3.85 3.92
CA GLY A 136 -12.47 -2.57 4.06
C GLY A 136 -13.39 -1.39 4.36
N PHE A 137 -14.70 -1.52 4.09
CA PHE A 137 -15.70 -0.49 4.41
C PHE A 137 -16.30 -0.63 5.81
N ASP A 138 -16.11 -1.77 6.48
CA ASP A 138 -16.67 -2.06 7.80
C ASP A 138 -15.57 -2.46 8.78
N ILE A 139 -14.82 -1.46 9.23
CA ILE A 139 -13.73 -1.63 10.19
C ILE A 139 -14.31 -1.52 11.60
N PRO A 140 -14.24 -2.58 12.43
CA PRO A 140 -14.83 -2.55 13.75
C PRO A 140 -14.19 -1.46 14.63
N ALA A 141 -15.00 -0.72 15.39
CA ALA A 141 -14.51 0.30 16.33
C ALA A 141 -13.53 -0.27 17.37
N ALA A 142 -13.64 -1.57 17.69
CA ALA A 142 -12.71 -2.28 18.56
C ALA A 142 -11.28 -2.34 18.00
N SER A 143 -11.08 -2.08 16.70
CA SER A 143 -9.77 -1.95 16.06
C SER A 143 -9.01 -0.71 16.52
N GLY A 144 -9.69 0.23 17.20
CA GLY A 144 -9.12 1.49 17.67
C GLY A 144 -8.82 2.47 16.54
N THR A 145 -8.02 3.48 16.86
CA THR A 145 -7.61 4.57 15.98
C THR A 145 -6.20 4.33 15.39
N PHE A 146 -5.87 5.07 14.34
CA PHE A 146 -4.65 4.93 13.57
C PHE A 146 -4.01 6.28 13.30
N ASP A 147 -2.69 6.35 13.42
CA ASP A 147 -1.92 7.52 13.01
C ASP A 147 -1.96 7.67 11.48
N ARG A 148 -1.95 6.55 10.76
CA ARG A 148 -1.86 6.52 9.30
C ARG A 148 -2.84 5.52 8.72
N ILE A 149 -3.52 5.90 7.64
CA ILE A 149 -4.43 5.01 6.91
C ILE A 149 -4.04 5.02 5.43
N LEU A 150 -3.94 3.84 4.83
CA LEU A 150 -3.62 3.68 3.43
C LEU A 150 -4.65 2.78 2.75
N VAL A 151 -5.20 3.23 1.63
CA VAL A 151 -6.12 2.43 0.83
C VAL A 151 -5.46 2.11 -0.50
N THR A 152 -5.43 0.83 -0.87
CA THR A 152 -4.78 0.32 -2.09
C THR A 152 -5.79 -0.23 -3.10
N ALA A 153 -7.03 0.27 -3.04
CA ALA A 153 -8.10 0.03 -4.00
C ALA A 153 -8.95 1.31 -4.15
N ALA A 154 -9.40 1.60 -5.36
CA ALA A 154 -10.14 2.82 -5.70
C ALA A 154 -11.51 2.85 -4.99
N MET A 155 -11.77 3.92 -4.23
CA MET A 155 -13.07 4.19 -3.63
C MET A 155 -13.84 5.23 -4.44
N ASP A 156 -15.17 5.16 -4.47
CA ASP A 156 -15.98 6.22 -5.08
C ASP A 156 -15.86 7.54 -4.30
N ALA A 157 -15.82 7.43 -2.97
CA ALA A 157 -15.51 8.49 -2.03
C ALA A 157 -14.91 7.89 -0.75
N ILE A 158 -14.13 8.67 0.00
CA ILE A 158 -13.56 8.23 1.29
C ILE A 158 -14.68 8.28 2.35
N PRO A 159 -15.07 7.15 2.97
CA PRO A 159 -16.13 7.13 3.97
C PRO A 159 -15.76 7.96 5.21
N ASP A 160 -16.75 8.63 5.81
CA ASP A 160 -16.56 9.39 7.05
C ASP A 160 -16.08 8.51 8.20
N GLN A 161 -16.60 7.29 8.31
CA GLN A 161 -16.19 6.32 9.33
C GLN A 161 -14.68 6.03 9.23
N LEU A 162 -14.12 5.98 8.02
CA LEU A 162 -12.70 5.73 7.83
C LEU A 162 -11.85 6.94 8.25
N LYS A 163 -12.33 8.17 8.00
CA LYS A 163 -11.67 9.40 8.48
C LYS A 163 -11.72 9.52 10.01
N GLU A 164 -12.81 9.08 10.63
CA GLU A 164 -12.99 9.10 12.09
C GLU A 164 -11.99 8.19 12.83
N LEU A 165 -11.47 7.15 12.16
CA LEU A 165 -10.41 6.28 12.69
C LEU A 165 -9.04 6.97 12.75
N LEU A 166 -8.83 8.14 12.11
CA LEU A 166 -7.55 8.84 12.18
C LEU A 166 -7.32 9.48 13.55
N GLU A 167 -6.13 9.34 14.12
CA GLU A 167 -5.71 10.15 15.26
C GLU A 167 -5.60 11.64 14.90
N PRO A 168 -5.66 12.58 15.86
CA PRO A 168 -5.33 13.98 15.63
C PRO A 168 -3.95 14.13 14.98
N GLY A 169 -3.86 14.85 13.86
CA GLY A 169 -2.63 14.96 13.06
C GLY A 169 -2.36 13.76 12.15
N GLY A 170 -3.25 12.77 12.13
CA GLY A 170 -3.16 11.59 11.29
C GLY A 170 -3.34 11.90 9.80
N ILE A 171 -2.83 10.99 8.97
CA ILE A 171 -2.85 11.10 7.50
C ILE A 171 -3.49 9.85 6.90
N LEU A 172 -4.48 10.06 6.03
CA LEU A 172 -5.06 9.02 5.18
C LEU A 172 -4.70 9.29 3.72
N ILE A 173 -4.35 8.24 2.98
CA ILE A 173 -4.18 8.30 1.53
C ILE A 173 -5.04 7.23 0.86
N ALA A 174 -5.84 7.65 -0.11
CA ALA A 174 -6.69 6.74 -0.87
C ALA A 174 -6.82 7.18 -2.33
N PRO A 175 -6.84 6.24 -3.29
CA PRO A 175 -7.28 6.53 -4.66
C PRO A 175 -8.80 6.71 -4.68
N VAL A 176 -9.27 7.83 -5.24
CA VAL A 176 -10.68 8.19 -5.33
C VAL A 176 -11.06 8.51 -6.76
N GLY A 177 -12.15 7.91 -7.24
CA GLY A 177 -12.64 8.11 -8.59
C GLY A 177 -13.36 6.90 -9.17
N PRO A 178 -13.79 6.97 -10.45
CA PRO A 178 -14.58 5.93 -11.09
C PRO A 178 -13.82 4.60 -11.24
N GLN A 179 -14.52 3.48 -11.08
CA GLN A 179 -13.94 2.12 -11.11
C GLN A 179 -13.14 1.80 -12.39
N ASP A 180 -13.65 2.20 -13.56
CA ASP A 180 -13.02 1.93 -14.87
C ASP A 180 -12.26 3.13 -15.46
N GLY A 181 -11.98 4.14 -14.64
CA GLY A 181 -11.40 5.41 -15.11
C GLY A 181 -10.03 5.73 -14.54
N VAL A 182 -9.65 7.00 -14.71
CA VAL A 182 -8.56 7.59 -13.96
C VAL A 182 -9.09 8.00 -12.59
N GLN A 183 -8.38 7.63 -11.53
CA GLN A 183 -8.64 8.10 -10.17
C GLN A 183 -7.57 9.11 -9.76
N VAL A 184 -7.82 9.83 -8.68
CA VAL A 184 -6.86 10.74 -8.06
C VAL A 184 -6.49 10.20 -6.70
N LEU A 185 -5.19 10.13 -6.39
CA LEU A 185 -4.75 9.92 -5.01
C LEU A 185 -5.10 11.16 -4.20
N ILE A 186 -5.93 10.99 -3.18
CA ILE A 186 -6.31 12.04 -2.24
C ILE A 186 -5.57 11.81 -0.93
N ARG A 187 -4.98 12.87 -0.38
CA ARG A 187 -4.49 12.94 0.99
C ARG A 187 -5.53 13.62 1.87
N VAL A 188 -5.91 12.98 2.96
CA VAL A 188 -6.70 13.57 4.04
C VAL A 188 -5.80 13.77 5.25
N ARG A 189 -5.87 14.93 5.90
CA ARG A 189 -5.21 15.20 7.18
C ARG A 189 -6.25 15.56 8.24
N ARG A 190 -6.16 14.93 9.42
CA ARG A 190 -6.99 15.33 10.56
C ARG A 190 -6.34 16.51 11.28
N THR A 191 -7.01 17.66 11.25
CA THR A 191 -6.58 18.90 11.91
C THR A 191 -7.46 19.18 13.14
N PRO A 192 -7.11 20.17 13.99
CA PRO A 192 -7.99 20.59 15.08
C PRO A 192 -9.38 21.05 14.61
N ASP A 193 -9.48 21.57 13.39
CA ASP A 193 -10.71 22.16 12.82
C ASP A 193 -11.50 21.18 11.93
N GLY A 194 -11.02 19.93 11.78
CA GLY A 194 -11.70 18.90 10.99
C GLY A 194 -10.76 18.12 10.09
N PHE A 195 -11.14 17.97 8.81
CA PHE A 195 -10.38 17.22 7.83
C PHE A 195 -10.02 18.11 6.64
N GLU A 196 -8.74 18.18 6.31
CA GLU A 196 -8.24 18.83 5.11
C GLU A 196 -7.98 17.78 4.03
N GLN A 197 -8.38 18.07 2.79
CA GLN A 197 -8.16 17.22 1.62
C GLN A 197 -7.28 17.90 0.59
N GLU A 198 -6.42 17.11 -0.04
CA GLU A 198 -5.51 17.55 -1.10
C GLU A 198 -5.39 16.47 -2.17
N ASP A 199 -5.55 16.89 -3.42
CA ASP A 199 -5.33 16.05 -4.60
C ASP A 199 -3.83 15.94 -4.88
N LEU A 200 -3.36 14.72 -5.08
CA LEU A 200 -1.95 14.43 -5.30
C LEU A 200 -1.66 14.18 -6.79
N LEU A 201 -1.93 12.97 -7.27
CA LEU A 201 -1.64 12.58 -8.65
C LEU A 201 -2.65 11.56 -9.18
N GLU A 202 -2.74 11.49 -10.51
CA GLU A 202 -3.59 10.53 -11.22
C GLU A 202 -3.05 9.10 -11.14
N VAL A 203 -3.94 8.14 -10.86
CA VAL A 203 -3.64 6.72 -10.71
C VAL A 203 -4.71 5.84 -11.34
N ARG A 204 -4.39 4.55 -11.42
CA ARG A 204 -5.33 3.48 -11.77
C ARG A 204 -5.20 2.34 -10.76
N PHE A 205 -6.26 2.10 -10.00
CA PHE A 205 -6.38 1.04 -9.02
C PHE A 205 -7.58 0.15 -9.35
N VAL A 206 -7.52 -1.11 -8.87
CA VAL A 206 -8.70 -1.98 -8.82
C VAL A 206 -9.75 -1.38 -7.88
N PRO A 207 -11.06 -1.61 -8.11
CA PRO A 207 -12.10 -1.03 -7.27
C PRO A 207 -12.11 -1.64 -5.87
N ALA A 208 -12.35 -0.81 -4.86
CA ALA A 208 -12.72 -1.25 -3.52
C ALA A 208 -14.18 -1.70 -3.56
N LEU A 209 -14.44 -2.96 -3.20
CA LEU A 209 -15.78 -3.56 -3.20
C LEU A 209 -16.22 -3.93 -1.78
N PRO A 210 -17.48 -3.67 -1.41
CA PRO A 210 -17.99 -4.05 -0.10
C PRO A 210 -18.06 -5.57 0.07
N GLY A 211 -18.04 -5.99 1.33
CA GLY A 211 -18.17 -7.37 1.77
C GLY A 211 -16.92 -8.23 1.57
N ILE A 212 -16.89 -9.32 2.33
CA ILE A 212 -15.90 -10.39 2.19
C ILE A 212 -16.22 -11.19 0.92
N ALA A 213 -15.21 -11.48 0.10
CA ALA A 213 -15.38 -12.28 -1.10
C ALA A 213 -15.77 -13.72 -0.72
N ARG A 214 -16.88 -14.22 -1.27
CA ARG A 214 -17.40 -15.56 -0.94
C ARG A 214 -16.58 -16.68 -1.60
N GLU A 215 -16.07 -16.46 -2.80
CA GLU A 215 -15.19 -17.38 -3.56
C GLU A 215 -14.22 -16.57 -4.44
N LEU A 216 -13.20 -17.23 -5.00
CA LEU A 216 -12.31 -16.67 -6.03
C LEU A 216 -13.08 -16.34 -7.32
#